data_AF-A0A512DDC1-F1
#
_entry.id   AF-A0A512DDC1-F1
#
_cell.length_a   1.000
_cell.length_b   1.000
_cell.length_c   1.000
_cell.angle_alpha   90.00
_cell.angle_beta   90.00
_cell.angle_gamma   90.00
#
_symmetry.space_group_name_H-M   'P 1'
#
loop_
_entity.id
_entity.type
_entity.pdbx_description
1 polymer ?
#
loop_
_entity_poly.entity_id
_entity_poly.type
_entity_poly.pdbx_seq_one_letter_code
_entity_poly.pdbx_strand_id
1 'polypeptide(L)'
;MRRVAIYMFFDPQGIVDDYVLYKLRKLREHVETIFVVANLPLAAEGRERLEGVADTVYTRTNVGFDVGAYKDAMAVLGRERLAEYDELLLLNYTFFGPVFPFGEMFDRMTAANVDFWGVTAHKAIRPNPHPDAVDTSELPFHIQSTWLAISHRMFTSAEFAEYWDTMPVITSYEQSVLQHEARFTKHFAERGFRYAVAFPPEHYPSDNASLENAALLLDDRCPMVKRRLFFHEPTYMERQAIIGRRTLERIERSEYPTDLVWQNVVRSAEPRTLYTNFSLLHILGDTDDVPVPEPTPRVAVIAHIYYPEMVDEIMGYLRNIPVPYHLYVTTSDQGRREDIEARLARHDVARVEVRVSGSNRGRDMSAFLIACRDVLLSDEYDLVCKVHSKKSPQDGYNAAMLFKHHLFDNLLGSRGYVTRVLQMFAEQPTLGAVFPPVVNIGYPTLGHAWFTNREPALAWAKRLGIQTVFDRSTPVAPLGSMFWFRPQAVRKLAEYPFRYEDYPEEGGYGDGGLPHVQERLLGYAAMSEGMHVRSVLNADWASINYTFLEYRLQRVSSHLPGYTQEQVDYLEQAQAAAENPLAGIKRHLHWRSPRLAAALRPLYVVARGAYRRSRALTGAGR
;
A
#
# COMPACT_ATOMS: atom_id res chain seq x y z
N MET A 1 38.02 -9.76 -5.76
CA MET A 1 37.48 -10.02 -4.41
C MET A 1 36.33 -11.01 -4.54
N ARG A 2 36.41 -12.16 -3.88
CA ARG A 2 35.38 -13.20 -3.86
C ARG A 2 34.36 -12.85 -2.78
N ARG A 3 33.10 -12.61 -3.17
CA ARG A 3 32.03 -12.25 -2.22
C ARG A 3 30.98 -13.35 -2.14
N VAL A 4 30.48 -13.59 -0.92
CA VAL A 4 29.29 -14.40 -0.66
C VAL A 4 28.18 -13.53 -0.10
N ALA A 5 26.97 -13.67 -0.62
CA ALA A 5 25.79 -12.94 -0.16
C ALA A 5 24.76 -13.88 0.47
N ILE A 6 24.33 -13.56 1.69
CA ILE A 6 23.20 -14.20 2.35
C ILE A 6 22.00 -13.25 2.28
N TYR A 7 21.05 -13.57 1.40
CA TYR A 7 19.84 -12.78 1.18
C TYR A 7 18.67 -13.34 1.97
N MET A 8 18.16 -12.59 2.94
CA MET A 8 16.95 -12.95 3.66
C MET A 8 15.70 -12.49 2.89
N PHE A 9 14.79 -13.44 2.64
CA PHE A 9 13.51 -13.24 1.97
C PHE A 9 12.34 -13.61 2.89
N PHE A 10 11.34 -12.73 2.95
CA PHE A 10 10.06 -13.00 3.58
C PHE A 10 8.93 -12.27 2.86
N ASP A 11 7.82 -12.95 2.64
CA ASP A 11 6.59 -12.36 2.12
C ASP A 11 5.39 -13.09 2.76
N PRO A 12 4.46 -12.39 3.42
CA PRO A 12 3.36 -13.05 4.12
C PRO A 12 2.41 -13.83 3.20
N GLN A 13 2.39 -13.53 1.89
CA GLN A 13 1.62 -14.25 0.87
C GLN A 13 2.47 -15.33 0.17
N GLY A 14 3.76 -15.43 0.47
CA GLY A 14 4.69 -16.37 -0.13
C GLY A 14 5.08 -16.05 -1.58
N ILE A 15 4.83 -14.83 -2.04
CA ILE A 15 5.04 -14.41 -3.43
C ILE A 15 6.44 -13.84 -3.61
N VAL A 16 7.20 -14.39 -4.56
CA VAL A 16 8.52 -13.90 -4.97
C VAL A 16 8.35 -12.90 -6.12
N ASP A 17 8.20 -11.61 -5.80
CA ASP A 17 8.02 -10.57 -6.81
C ASP A 17 9.26 -10.37 -7.71
N ASP A 18 9.04 -9.80 -8.89
CA ASP A 18 10.08 -9.53 -9.88
C ASP A 18 11.17 -8.58 -9.37
N TYR A 19 10.88 -7.65 -8.45
CA TYR A 19 11.92 -6.77 -7.88
C TYR A 19 13.00 -7.54 -7.10
N VAL A 20 12.64 -8.69 -6.51
CA VAL A 20 13.59 -9.58 -5.82
C VAL A 20 14.52 -10.21 -6.84
N LEU A 21 13.97 -10.74 -7.94
CA LEU A 21 14.76 -11.36 -9.00
C LEU A 21 15.66 -10.34 -9.71
N TYR A 22 15.12 -9.15 -10.02
CA TYR A 22 15.88 -8.04 -10.58
C TYR A 22 17.09 -7.70 -9.69
N LYS A 23 16.86 -7.51 -8.40
CA LYS A 23 17.92 -7.22 -7.42
C LYS A 23 19.00 -8.30 -7.39
N LEU A 24 18.61 -9.58 -7.28
CA LEU A 24 19.56 -10.68 -7.16
C LEU A 24 20.38 -10.89 -8.45
N ARG A 25 19.76 -10.70 -9.63
CA ARG A 25 20.49 -10.72 -10.91
C ARG A 25 21.52 -9.60 -10.99
N LYS A 26 21.19 -8.39 -10.55
CA LYS A 26 22.13 -7.27 -10.51
C LYS A 26 23.20 -7.44 -9.43
N LEU A 27 22.87 -8.07 -8.31
CA LEU A 27 23.85 -8.39 -7.27
C LEU A 27 24.87 -9.43 -7.76
N ARG A 28 24.43 -10.43 -8.55
CA ARG A 28 25.28 -11.49 -9.12
C ARG A 28 26.49 -10.96 -9.89
N GLU A 29 26.38 -9.78 -10.49
CA GLU A 29 27.49 -9.11 -11.20
C GLU A 29 28.69 -8.80 -10.27
N HIS A 30 28.47 -8.77 -8.95
CA HIS A 30 29.47 -8.41 -7.94
C HIS A 30 29.74 -9.48 -6.88
N VAL A 31 28.97 -10.58 -6.88
CA VAL A 31 29.07 -11.66 -5.89
C VAL A 31 29.20 -13.02 -6.54
N GLU A 32 30.07 -13.86 -5.99
CA GLU A 32 30.35 -15.20 -6.51
C GLU A 32 29.23 -16.17 -6.13
N THR A 33 28.79 -16.15 -4.88
CA THR A 33 27.73 -17.02 -4.36
C THR A 33 26.60 -16.20 -3.73
N ILE A 34 25.35 -16.54 -4.07
CA ILE A 34 24.12 -16.03 -3.45
C ILE A 34 23.41 -17.19 -2.76
N PHE A 35 23.30 -17.09 -1.44
CA PHE A 35 22.52 -17.96 -0.59
C PHE A 35 21.23 -17.23 -0.20
N VAL A 36 20.07 -17.71 -0.67
CA VAL A 36 18.77 -17.17 -0.27
C VAL A 36 18.21 -17.96 0.89
N VAL A 37 17.79 -17.24 1.93
CA VAL A 37 17.09 -17.76 3.11
C VAL A 37 15.65 -17.29 3.08
N ALA A 38 14.71 -18.18 2.81
CA ALA A 38 13.29 -17.87 2.84
C ALA A 38 12.69 -18.23 4.21
N ASN A 39 12.20 -17.22 4.94
CA ASN A 39 11.56 -17.39 6.26
C ASN A 39 10.09 -17.87 6.14
N LEU A 40 9.80 -18.74 5.18
CA LEU A 40 8.50 -19.41 5.00
C LEU A 40 8.64 -20.54 3.98
N PRO A 41 7.74 -21.55 3.99
CA PRO A 41 7.65 -22.52 2.91
C PRO A 41 7.27 -21.84 1.60
N LEU A 42 8.11 -21.97 0.57
CA LEU A 42 7.86 -21.42 -0.76
C LEU A 42 6.96 -22.37 -1.56
N ALA A 43 6.04 -21.79 -2.35
CA ALA A 43 5.38 -22.52 -3.43
C ALA A 43 6.41 -22.94 -4.49
N ALA A 44 6.10 -23.97 -5.30
CA ALA A 44 7.00 -24.51 -6.32
C ALA A 44 7.50 -23.42 -7.28
N GLU A 45 6.59 -22.59 -7.79
CA GLU A 45 6.93 -21.47 -8.68
C GLU A 45 7.88 -20.47 -8.01
N GLY A 46 7.61 -20.08 -6.75
CA GLY A 46 8.47 -19.15 -6.01
C GLY A 46 9.86 -19.72 -5.76
N ARG A 47 9.96 -21.02 -5.48
CA ARG A 47 11.24 -21.73 -5.33
C ARG A 47 12.02 -21.73 -6.64
N GLU A 48 11.39 -22.14 -7.75
CA GLU A 48 12.02 -22.19 -9.08
C GLU A 48 12.55 -20.80 -9.49
N ARG A 49 11.76 -19.75 -9.27
CA ARG A 49 12.15 -18.36 -9.53
C ARG A 49 13.42 -17.96 -8.77
N LEU A 50 13.55 -18.33 -7.49
CA LEU A 50 14.73 -18.02 -6.68
C LEU A 50 15.94 -18.88 -7.06
N GLU A 51 15.74 -20.17 -7.35
CA GLU A 51 16.80 -21.08 -7.81
C GLU A 51 17.39 -20.62 -9.17
N GLY A 52 16.59 -19.95 -10.00
CA GLY A 52 17.08 -19.32 -11.23
C GLY A 52 18.02 -18.11 -11.03
N VAL A 53 18.17 -17.60 -9.81
CA VAL A 53 19.04 -16.44 -9.51
C VAL A 53 20.01 -16.65 -8.34
N ALA A 54 19.85 -17.74 -7.58
CA ALA A 54 20.64 -18.06 -6.38
C ALA A 54 21.25 -19.46 -6.45
N ASP A 55 22.41 -19.66 -5.81
CA ASP A 55 23.11 -20.96 -5.78
C ASP A 55 22.52 -21.89 -4.73
N THR A 56 21.85 -21.32 -3.73
CA THR A 56 21.20 -22.09 -2.67
C THR A 56 19.92 -21.39 -2.23
N VAL A 57 18.82 -22.13 -2.16
CA VAL A 57 17.53 -21.66 -1.64
C VAL A 57 17.15 -22.53 -0.44
N TYR A 58 17.35 -21.97 0.75
CA TYR A 58 17.07 -22.62 2.02
C TYR A 58 15.79 -22.03 2.64
N THR A 59 14.83 -22.90 2.95
CA THR A 59 13.56 -22.52 3.56
C THR A 59 13.55 -22.87 5.04
N ARG A 60 13.04 -21.97 5.88
CA ARG A 60 12.94 -22.13 7.33
C ARG A 60 11.65 -21.53 7.86
N THR A 61 11.31 -21.83 9.11
CA THR A 61 10.23 -21.13 9.82
C THR A 61 10.66 -19.70 10.14
N ASN A 62 9.71 -18.77 10.21
CA ASN A 62 9.98 -17.36 10.53
C ASN A 62 10.25 -17.13 12.03
N VAL A 63 11.22 -17.83 12.60
CA VAL A 63 11.68 -17.65 13.99
C VAL A 63 13.02 -16.95 13.98
N GLY A 64 13.24 -15.94 14.83
CA GLY A 64 14.48 -15.18 14.84
C GLY A 64 14.59 -14.07 13.78
N PHE A 65 13.55 -13.87 12.93
CA PHE A 65 13.54 -12.88 11.85
C PHE A 65 14.81 -12.97 10.99
N ASP A 66 15.36 -11.82 10.58
CA ASP A 66 16.57 -11.71 9.76
C ASP A 66 17.79 -12.29 10.48
N VAL A 67 17.92 -12.02 11.78
CA VAL A 67 19.05 -12.47 12.61
C VAL A 67 19.16 -13.99 12.63
N GLY A 68 18.03 -14.68 12.83
CA GLY A 68 17.97 -16.14 12.78
C GLY A 68 18.25 -16.69 11.37
N ALA A 69 17.77 -16.00 10.33
CA ALA A 69 18.02 -16.39 8.94
C ALA A 69 19.52 -16.35 8.60
N TYR A 70 20.21 -15.28 8.99
CA TYR A 70 21.66 -15.15 8.79
C TYR A 70 22.44 -16.22 9.55
N LYS A 71 22.09 -16.48 10.82
CA LYS A 71 22.73 -17.52 11.65
C LYS A 71 22.58 -18.91 11.03
N ASP A 72 21.37 -19.27 10.60
CA ASP A 72 21.10 -20.58 9.99
C ASP A 72 21.85 -20.74 8.66
N ALA A 73 21.86 -19.70 7.82
CA ALA A 73 22.60 -19.75 6.54
C ALA A 73 24.11 -19.86 6.72
N MET A 74 24.70 -19.12 7.67
CA MET A 74 26.12 -19.25 7.99
C MET A 74 26.44 -20.65 8.54
N ALA A 75 25.55 -21.23 9.34
CA ALA A 75 25.69 -22.59 9.84
C ALA A 75 25.63 -23.64 8.70
N VAL A 76 24.72 -23.47 7.73
CA VAL A 76 24.59 -24.36 6.56
C VAL A 76 25.78 -24.23 5.62
N LEU A 77 26.26 -23.01 5.36
CA LEU A 77 27.47 -22.79 4.55
C LEU A 77 28.70 -23.42 5.22
N GLY A 78 28.78 -23.34 6.56
CA GLY A 78 29.89 -23.84 7.34
C GLY A 78 31.06 -22.86 7.37
N ARG A 79 31.82 -22.87 8.48
CA ARG A 79 32.93 -21.93 8.71
C ARG A 79 34.07 -22.10 7.70
N GLU A 80 34.37 -23.35 7.33
CA GLU A 80 35.44 -23.65 6.36
C GLU A 80 35.16 -23.02 5.00
N ARG A 81 33.96 -23.24 4.46
CA ARG A 81 33.56 -22.66 3.17
C ARG A 81 33.42 -21.13 3.24
N LEU A 82 32.89 -20.59 4.33
CA LEU A 82 32.81 -19.13 4.51
C LEU A 82 34.18 -18.47 4.51
N ALA A 83 35.19 -19.12 5.09
CA ALA A 83 36.56 -18.62 5.11
C ALA A 83 37.24 -18.59 3.73
N GLU A 84 36.64 -19.17 2.69
CA GLU A 84 37.18 -19.07 1.32
C GLU A 84 36.89 -17.72 0.64
N TYR A 85 35.96 -16.94 1.19
CA TYR A 85 35.56 -15.64 0.65
C TYR A 85 36.32 -14.49 1.30
N ASP A 86 36.41 -13.38 0.57
CA ASP A 86 37.05 -12.15 1.02
C ASP A 86 36.05 -11.22 1.75
N GLU A 87 34.76 -11.31 1.42
CA GLU A 87 33.69 -10.48 2.00
C GLU A 87 32.36 -11.24 2.08
N LEU A 88 31.69 -11.11 3.23
CA LEU A 88 30.36 -11.64 3.52
C LEU A 88 29.34 -10.49 3.48
N LEU A 89 28.32 -10.61 2.63
CA LEU A 89 27.18 -9.69 2.59
C LEU A 89 25.98 -10.30 3.32
N LEU A 90 25.43 -9.59 4.30
CA LEU A 90 24.14 -9.87 4.92
C LEU A 90 23.16 -8.78 4.46
N LEU A 91 22.10 -9.17 3.76
CA LEU A 91 21.13 -8.23 3.22
C LEU A 91 19.73 -8.85 3.16
N ASN A 92 18.71 -8.01 3.13
CA ASN A 92 17.32 -8.48 3.16
C ASN A 92 16.45 -7.89 2.04
N TYR A 93 15.22 -8.38 1.98
CA TYR A 93 14.20 -8.01 1.00
C TYR A 93 13.53 -6.64 1.22
N THR A 94 13.94 -5.85 2.22
CA THR A 94 13.20 -4.64 2.65
C THR A 94 13.47 -3.37 1.83
N PHE A 95 14.08 -3.49 0.65
CA PHE A 95 14.38 -2.38 -0.26
C PHE A 95 14.11 -2.73 -1.73
N PHE A 96 13.81 -1.71 -2.53
CA PHE A 96 13.82 -1.75 -3.99
C PHE A 96 15.18 -1.30 -4.52
N GLY A 97 15.58 -1.87 -5.66
CA GLY A 97 16.83 -1.55 -6.33
C GLY A 97 17.49 -2.79 -6.94
N PRO A 98 18.67 -2.62 -7.57
CA PRO A 98 19.39 -1.37 -7.67
C PRO A 98 18.72 -0.35 -8.59
N VAL A 99 18.48 0.87 -8.10
CA VAL A 99 18.02 2.02 -8.92
C VAL A 99 19.17 2.58 -9.76
N PHE A 100 20.37 2.57 -9.19
CA PHE A 100 21.65 2.84 -9.85
C PHE A 100 22.56 1.61 -9.70
N PRO A 101 23.54 1.37 -10.58
CA PRO A 101 24.38 0.18 -10.53
C PRO A 101 25.04 -0.04 -9.15
N PHE A 102 24.99 -1.27 -8.63
CA PHE A 102 25.67 -1.60 -7.37
C PHE A 102 27.19 -1.42 -7.46
N GLY A 103 27.78 -1.53 -8.66
CA GLY A 103 29.20 -1.33 -8.90
C GLY A 103 29.73 0.00 -8.37
N GLU A 104 29.02 1.11 -8.59
CA GLU A 104 29.42 2.43 -8.09
C GLU A 104 29.59 2.45 -6.56
N MET A 105 28.69 1.76 -5.85
CA MET A 105 28.73 1.63 -4.40
C MET A 105 29.85 0.67 -3.95
N PHE A 106 30.03 -0.46 -4.62
CA PHE A 106 31.12 -1.40 -4.31
C PHE A 106 32.51 -0.78 -4.55
N ASP A 107 32.69 -0.03 -5.62
CA ASP A 107 33.95 0.65 -5.93
C ASP A 107 34.30 1.68 -4.86
N ARG A 108 33.30 2.49 -4.45
CA ARG A 108 33.43 3.45 -3.35
C ARG A 108 33.89 2.78 -2.06
N MET A 109 33.28 1.64 -1.69
CA MET A 109 33.54 0.99 -0.41
C MET A 109 34.79 0.12 -0.39
N THR A 110 35.18 -0.44 -1.54
CA THR A 110 36.46 -1.15 -1.68
C THR A 110 37.64 -0.20 -1.39
N ALA A 111 37.53 1.07 -1.79
CA ALA A 111 38.54 2.08 -1.52
C ALA A 111 38.65 2.50 -0.04
N ALA A 112 37.59 2.31 0.77
CA ALA A 112 37.55 2.73 2.17
C ALA A 112 38.42 1.86 3.10
N ASN A 113 38.73 0.61 2.70
CA ASN A 113 39.57 -0.34 3.46
C ASN A 113 39.16 -0.46 4.95
N VAL A 114 37.90 -0.84 5.19
CA VAL A 114 37.28 -1.03 6.51
C VAL A 114 36.94 -2.50 6.77
N ASP A 115 36.71 -2.84 8.04
CA ASP A 115 36.40 -4.22 8.44
C ASP A 115 34.92 -4.58 8.21
N PHE A 116 34.01 -3.59 8.23
CA PHE A 116 32.61 -3.73 7.80
C PHE A 116 32.01 -2.41 7.30
N TRP A 117 30.97 -2.47 6.47
CA TRP A 117 30.26 -1.29 6.01
C TRP A 117 28.78 -1.57 5.71
N GLY A 118 27.99 -0.51 5.56
CA GLY A 118 26.62 -0.60 5.03
C GLY A 118 26.25 0.63 4.22
N VAL A 119 25.04 0.63 3.67
CA VAL A 119 24.64 1.68 2.71
C VAL A 119 24.25 2.98 3.41
N THR A 120 23.41 2.87 4.44
CA THR A 120 22.89 3.99 5.22
C THR A 120 22.99 3.69 6.70
N ALA A 121 22.98 4.74 7.53
CA ALA A 121 23.02 4.64 8.98
C ALA A 121 22.00 5.57 9.62
N HIS A 122 21.66 5.27 10.87
CA HIS A 122 20.85 6.09 11.74
C HIS A 122 21.76 6.90 12.67
N LYS A 123 21.54 8.21 12.80
CA LYS A 123 22.22 9.05 13.81
C LYS A 123 21.82 8.63 15.22
N ALA A 124 22.64 8.92 16.23
CA ALA A 124 22.26 8.62 17.61
C ALA A 124 21.04 9.46 18.03
N ILE A 125 20.03 8.84 18.68
CA ILE A 125 18.85 9.54 19.21
C ILE A 125 18.92 9.56 20.74
N ARG A 126 18.60 10.72 21.34
CA ARG A 126 18.51 10.90 22.79
C ARG A 126 17.17 11.58 23.18
N PRO A 127 16.35 11.00 24.08
CA PRO A 127 16.49 9.67 24.69
C PRO A 127 16.21 8.53 23.69
N ASN A 128 16.48 7.29 24.08
CA ASN A 128 16.13 6.13 23.24
C ASN A 128 14.60 6.10 23.02
N PRO A 129 14.11 6.11 21.77
CA PRO A 129 12.67 6.13 21.49
C PRO A 129 11.98 4.79 21.76
N HIS A 130 12.73 3.72 22.00
CA HIS A 130 12.19 2.39 22.23
C HIS A 130 11.86 2.17 23.72
N PRO A 131 10.59 1.92 24.07
CA PRO A 131 10.18 1.73 25.46
C PRO A 131 10.77 0.47 26.10
N ASP A 132 11.13 -0.53 25.30
CA ASP A 132 11.71 -1.79 25.75
C ASP A 132 13.25 -1.79 25.72
N ALA A 133 13.88 -0.63 25.45
CA ALA A 133 15.33 -0.51 25.47
C ALA A 133 15.90 -0.72 26.86
N VAL A 134 16.98 -1.52 26.94
CA VAL A 134 17.76 -1.70 28.18
C VAL A 134 18.42 -0.38 28.58
N ASP A 135 19.01 0.32 27.60
CA ASP A 135 19.51 1.68 27.76
C ASP A 135 18.48 2.67 27.20
N THR A 136 17.76 3.33 28.12
CA THR A 136 16.74 4.34 27.78
C THR A 136 17.34 5.72 27.50
N SER A 137 18.64 5.92 27.75
CA SER A 137 19.29 7.23 27.63
C SER A 137 19.65 7.59 26.19
N GLU A 138 19.99 6.60 25.37
CA GLU A 138 20.41 6.80 23.99
C GLU A 138 20.13 5.55 23.13
N LEU A 139 19.64 5.77 21.92
CA LEU A 139 19.79 4.82 20.81
C LEU A 139 21.08 5.18 20.08
N PRO A 140 22.13 4.33 20.12
CA PRO A 140 23.42 4.69 19.55
C PRO A 140 23.34 4.80 18.03
N PHE A 141 24.31 5.51 17.45
CA PHE A 141 24.57 5.46 16.02
C PHE A 141 24.69 4.01 15.55
N HIS A 142 24.05 3.68 14.42
CA HIS A 142 24.14 2.35 13.85
C HIS A 142 23.94 2.33 12.34
N ILE A 143 24.71 1.48 11.67
CA ILE A 143 24.48 1.08 10.28
C ILE A 143 23.20 0.25 10.20
N GLN A 144 22.36 0.50 9.19
CA GLN A 144 21.11 -0.22 9.03
C GLN A 144 21.33 -1.67 8.56
N SER A 145 20.58 -2.62 9.13
CA SER A 145 20.74 -4.06 8.86
C SER A 145 20.22 -4.51 7.50
N THR A 146 19.61 -3.61 6.71
CA THR A 146 19.18 -3.87 5.33
C THR A 146 20.35 -4.30 4.45
N TRP A 147 21.57 -3.83 4.75
CA TRP A 147 22.80 -4.21 4.07
C TRP A 147 24.00 -4.07 5.01
N LEU A 148 24.69 -5.17 5.25
CA LEU A 148 25.96 -5.22 5.94
C LEU A 148 26.96 -6.02 5.11
N ALA A 149 28.10 -5.43 4.83
CA ALA A 149 29.22 -6.06 4.16
C ALA A 149 30.37 -6.18 5.15
N ILE A 150 30.93 -7.37 5.29
CA ILE A 150 31.82 -7.73 6.40
C ILE A 150 33.06 -8.38 5.79
N SER A 151 34.23 -7.84 6.11
CA SER A 151 35.51 -8.35 5.61
C SER A 151 35.86 -9.73 6.18
N HIS A 152 36.66 -10.48 5.44
CA HIS A 152 37.24 -11.75 5.89
C HIS A 152 37.82 -11.67 7.30
N ARG A 153 38.68 -10.68 7.55
CA ARG A 153 39.32 -10.46 8.86
C ARG A 153 38.32 -10.42 10.00
N MET A 154 37.15 -9.80 9.79
CA MET A 154 36.12 -9.68 10.81
C MET A 154 35.26 -10.93 10.91
N PHE A 155 34.71 -11.45 9.81
CA PHE A 155 33.76 -12.57 9.92
C PHE A 155 34.43 -13.89 10.31
N THR A 156 35.75 -14.02 10.18
CA THR A 156 36.52 -15.18 10.70
C THR A 156 37.04 -14.97 12.12
N SER A 157 36.75 -13.84 12.77
CA SER A 157 37.28 -13.51 14.09
C SER A 157 36.52 -14.23 15.23
N ALA A 158 37.17 -14.36 16.39
CA ALA A 158 36.55 -14.91 17.59
C ALA A 158 35.40 -14.01 18.09
N GLU A 159 35.54 -12.69 17.97
CA GLU A 159 34.54 -11.71 18.35
C GLU A 159 33.27 -11.83 17.49
N PHE A 160 33.42 -12.07 16.19
CA PHE A 160 32.27 -12.29 15.30
C PHE A 160 31.57 -13.60 15.63
N ALA A 161 32.34 -14.67 15.86
CA ALA A 161 31.80 -15.96 16.31
C ALA A 161 31.00 -15.81 17.61
N GLU A 162 31.59 -15.21 18.64
CA GLU A 162 30.96 -14.98 19.93
C GLU A 162 29.67 -14.16 19.81
N TYR A 163 29.65 -13.12 18.97
CA TYR A 163 28.48 -12.29 18.74
C TYR A 163 27.26 -13.11 18.28
N TRP A 164 27.44 -14.03 17.34
CA TRP A 164 26.37 -14.87 16.81
C TRP A 164 26.06 -16.07 17.70
N ASP A 165 27.06 -16.66 18.34
CA ASP A 165 26.90 -17.79 19.25
C ASP A 165 26.10 -17.39 20.49
N THR A 166 26.31 -16.17 21.00
CA THR A 166 25.60 -15.62 22.17
C THR A 166 24.31 -14.85 21.84
N MET A 167 23.99 -14.68 20.55
CA MET A 167 22.77 -13.98 20.12
C MET A 167 21.51 -14.72 20.64
N PRO A 168 20.66 -14.08 21.46
CA PRO A 168 19.43 -14.69 21.94
C PRO A 168 18.46 -14.92 20.77
N VAL A 169 17.47 -15.80 21.00
CA VAL A 169 16.40 -16.01 20.03
C VAL A 169 15.56 -14.74 19.95
N ILE A 170 15.60 -14.09 18.78
CA ILE A 170 14.81 -12.89 18.48
C ILE A 170 13.34 -13.29 18.28
N THR A 171 12.45 -12.70 19.07
CA THR A 171 11.01 -13.02 19.06
C THR A 171 10.12 -11.85 18.62
N SER A 172 10.69 -10.67 18.37
CA SER A 172 9.96 -9.51 17.84
C SER A 172 10.83 -8.64 16.93
N TYR A 173 10.17 -7.82 16.11
CA TYR A 173 10.83 -6.78 15.31
C TYR A 173 11.66 -5.82 16.19
N GLU A 174 11.10 -5.40 17.32
CA GLU A 174 11.78 -4.50 18.25
C GLU A 174 13.03 -5.14 18.86
N GLN A 175 13.00 -6.44 19.18
CA GLN A 175 14.20 -7.17 19.60
C GLN A 175 15.24 -7.24 18.48
N SER A 176 14.82 -7.45 17.22
CA SER A 176 15.72 -7.43 16.08
C SER A 176 16.44 -6.08 15.95
N VAL A 177 15.72 -4.97 16.18
CA VAL A 177 16.31 -3.62 16.18
C VAL A 177 17.27 -3.45 17.36
N LEU A 178 16.82 -3.67 18.58
CA LEU A 178 17.59 -3.35 19.80
C LEU A 178 18.77 -4.29 20.04
N GLN A 179 18.64 -5.57 19.69
CA GLN A 179 19.65 -6.59 20.01
C GLN A 179 20.60 -6.89 18.84
N HIS A 180 20.22 -6.54 17.61
CA HIS A 180 21.07 -6.68 16.44
C HIS A 180 21.37 -5.33 15.77
N GLU A 181 20.43 -4.70 15.08
CA GLU A 181 20.69 -3.50 14.24
C GLU A 181 21.36 -2.36 15.02
N ALA A 182 20.76 -1.90 16.11
CA ALA A 182 21.27 -0.80 16.93
C ALA A 182 22.54 -1.19 17.72
N ARG A 183 22.76 -2.49 17.97
CA ARG A 183 23.90 -2.99 18.74
C ARG A 183 25.13 -3.23 17.88
N PHE A 184 24.97 -3.71 16.64
CA PHE A 184 26.03 -4.29 15.81
C PHE A 184 27.22 -3.34 15.64
N THR A 185 26.95 -2.10 15.20
CA THR A 185 28.01 -1.13 14.87
C THR A 185 28.83 -0.77 16.11
N LYS A 186 28.17 -0.38 17.21
CA LYS A 186 28.83 -0.04 18.48
C LYS A 186 29.64 -1.22 19.02
N HIS A 187 29.05 -2.42 19.01
CA HIS A 187 29.67 -3.64 19.57
C HIS A 187 31.03 -3.98 18.92
N PHE A 188 31.11 -3.92 17.59
CA PHE A 188 32.33 -4.23 16.85
C PHE A 188 33.31 -3.06 16.81
N ALA A 189 32.83 -1.82 16.76
CA ALA A 189 33.69 -0.64 16.86
C ALA A 189 34.47 -0.60 18.20
N GLU A 190 33.81 -0.91 19.31
CA GLU A 190 34.44 -1.00 20.64
C GLU A 190 35.49 -2.13 20.75
N ARG A 191 35.48 -3.08 19.82
CA ARG A 191 36.46 -4.20 19.70
C ARG A 191 37.56 -3.91 18.68
N GLY A 192 37.62 -2.69 18.15
CA GLY A 192 38.69 -2.23 17.26
C GLY A 192 38.45 -2.53 15.77
N PHE A 193 37.26 -2.97 15.37
CA PHE A 193 36.90 -3.10 13.96
C PHE A 193 36.50 -1.73 13.38
N ARG A 194 37.09 -1.38 12.24
CA ARG A 194 36.82 -0.12 11.53
C ARG A 194 35.59 -0.28 10.65
N TYR A 195 34.79 0.78 10.53
CA TYR A 195 33.60 0.77 9.68
C TYR A 195 33.45 2.03 8.86
N ALA A 196 32.62 1.94 7.82
CA ALA A 196 32.20 3.08 7.00
C ALA A 196 30.75 2.93 6.53
N VAL A 197 30.17 4.02 6.07
CA VAL A 197 28.81 4.08 5.50
C VAL A 197 28.92 4.64 4.09
N ALA A 198 28.35 3.95 3.10
CA ALA A 198 28.47 4.38 1.70
C ALA A 198 27.84 5.75 1.44
N PHE A 199 26.76 6.06 2.16
CA PHE A 199 26.07 7.34 2.19
C PHE A 199 26.02 7.84 3.64
N PRO A 200 27.07 8.56 4.10
CA PRO A 200 27.21 8.95 5.50
C PRO A 200 26.07 9.87 5.97
N PRO A 201 25.45 9.61 7.14
CA PRO A 201 24.27 10.36 7.59
C PRO A 201 24.55 11.84 7.88
N GLU A 202 25.80 12.23 8.10
CA GLU A 202 26.23 13.64 8.24
C GLU A 202 26.03 14.47 6.96
N HIS A 203 25.91 13.84 5.80
CA HIS A 203 25.61 14.53 4.54
C HIS A 203 24.11 14.81 4.34
N TYR A 204 23.27 14.30 5.25
CA TYR A 204 21.81 14.43 5.15
C TYR A 204 21.25 15.17 6.37
N PRO A 205 20.17 15.96 6.19
CA PRO A 205 19.62 16.78 7.27
C PRO A 205 18.94 15.95 8.37
N SER A 206 18.40 14.76 8.07
CA SER A 206 17.66 13.95 9.04
C SER A 206 18.51 12.95 9.83
N ASP A 207 17.93 12.38 10.88
CA ASP A 207 18.55 11.30 11.66
C ASP A 207 18.52 9.95 10.92
N ASN A 208 17.53 9.74 10.04
CA ASN A 208 17.33 8.51 9.29
C ASN A 208 17.10 8.80 7.80
N ALA A 209 18.19 9.04 7.07
CA ALA A 209 18.14 9.45 5.67
C ALA A 209 17.38 8.45 4.77
N SER A 210 17.48 7.15 5.05
CA SER A 210 16.85 6.11 4.20
C SER A 210 15.32 6.13 4.22
N LEU A 211 14.71 6.74 5.24
CA LEU A 211 13.28 6.95 5.32
C LEU A 211 12.88 8.40 5.08
N GLU A 212 13.61 9.35 5.66
CA GLU A 212 13.18 10.76 5.68
C GLU A 212 13.77 11.59 4.54
N ASN A 213 14.89 11.16 3.96
CA ASN A 213 15.60 11.87 2.88
C ASN A 213 15.89 10.97 1.67
N ALA A 214 15.01 9.99 1.39
CA ALA A 214 15.20 9.03 0.31
C ALA A 214 15.39 9.69 -1.08
N ALA A 215 14.76 10.83 -1.33
CA ALA A 215 14.97 11.60 -2.56
C ALA A 215 16.40 12.16 -2.68
N LEU A 216 16.99 12.67 -1.58
CA LEU A 216 18.37 13.15 -1.57
C LEU A 216 19.37 12.00 -1.75
N LEU A 217 19.09 10.85 -1.15
CA LEU A 217 19.89 9.64 -1.38
C LEU A 217 19.88 9.24 -2.86
N LEU A 218 18.72 9.29 -3.53
CA LEU A 218 18.63 9.02 -4.96
C LEU A 218 19.36 10.07 -5.81
N ASP A 219 19.28 11.35 -5.44
CA ASP A 219 20.01 12.43 -6.12
C ASP A 219 21.55 12.22 -6.00
N ASP A 220 22.02 11.63 -4.89
CA ASP A 220 23.41 11.20 -4.67
C ASP A 220 23.77 9.84 -5.29
N ARG A 221 22.87 9.26 -6.08
CA ARG A 221 22.99 7.94 -6.73
C ARG A 221 23.04 6.74 -5.77
N CYS A 222 22.38 6.83 -4.62
CA CYS A 222 22.16 5.66 -3.76
C CYS A 222 21.34 4.60 -4.50
N PRO A 223 21.83 3.36 -4.62
CA PRO A 223 21.17 2.34 -5.42
C PRO A 223 19.91 1.76 -4.75
N MET A 224 19.62 2.12 -3.50
CA MET A 224 18.60 1.47 -2.68
C MET A 224 17.52 2.44 -2.22
N VAL A 225 16.26 2.02 -2.36
CA VAL A 225 15.10 2.72 -1.81
C VAL A 225 14.40 1.82 -0.81
N LYS A 226 14.30 2.26 0.45
CA LYS A 226 13.65 1.47 1.51
C LYS A 226 12.18 1.28 1.17
N ARG A 227 11.71 0.03 1.07
CA ARG A 227 10.31 -0.29 0.71
C ARG A 227 9.32 0.35 1.66
N ARG A 228 9.65 0.32 2.95
CA ARG A 228 8.83 0.85 4.04
C ARG A 228 8.45 2.33 3.84
N LEU A 229 9.22 3.12 3.10
CA LEU A 229 8.87 4.49 2.74
C LEU A 229 7.46 4.60 2.16
N PHE A 230 7.07 3.66 1.31
CA PHE A 230 5.83 3.72 0.55
C PHE A 230 4.60 3.27 1.35
N PHE A 231 4.80 2.54 2.44
CA PHE A 231 3.72 2.00 3.28
C PHE A 231 4.00 2.16 4.79
N HIS A 232 4.74 3.21 5.15
CA HIS A 232 4.83 3.64 6.54
C HIS A 232 3.50 4.28 6.97
N GLU A 233 3.25 4.34 8.28
CA GLU A 233 2.10 5.06 8.84
C GLU A 233 2.07 6.51 8.31
N PRO A 234 0.98 6.93 7.63
CA PRO A 234 0.88 8.25 7.05
C PRO A 234 1.01 9.40 8.06
N THR A 235 0.60 9.19 9.31
CA THR A 235 0.74 10.19 10.39
C THR A 235 2.19 10.50 10.73
N TYR A 236 3.08 9.51 10.61
CA TYR A 236 4.52 9.73 10.74
C TYR A 236 5.07 10.47 9.52
N MET A 237 4.66 10.07 8.31
CA MET A 237 5.07 10.75 7.07
C MET A 237 4.65 12.24 7.10
N GLU A 238 3.41 12.52 7.53
CA GLU A 238 2.87 13.88 7.73
C GLU A 238 3.73 14.68 8.70
N ARG A 239 3.98 14.14 9.91
CA ARG A 239 4.75 14.83 10.96
C ARG A 239 6.18 15.17 10.52
N GLN A 240 6.79 14.31 9.70
CA GLN A 240 8.15 14.50 9.18
C GLN A 240 8.20 15.16 7.80
N ALA A 241 7.05 15.59 7.26
CA ALA A 241 6.93 16.15 5.91
C ALA A 241 7.54 15.28 4.78
N ILE A 242 7.42 13.95 4.92
CA ILE A 242 7.96 12.99 3.96
C ILE A 242 6.93 12.76 2.85
N ILE A 243 7.30 13.09 1.62
CA ILE A 243 6.43 12.98 0.45
C ILE A 243 6.93 11.84 -0.45
N GLY A 244 6.36 10.64 -0.29
CA GLY A 244 6.75 9.45 -1.06
C GLY A 244 6.67 9.63 -2.58
N ARG A 245 5.73 10.44 -3.08
CA ARG A 245 5.64 10.82 -4.50
C ARG A 245 6.94 11.44 -5.03
N ARG A 246 7.64 12.26 -4.24
CA ARG A 246 8.91 12.89 -4.68
C ARG A 246 10.00 11.85 -4.90
N THR A 247 10.04 10.81 -4.07
CA THR A 247 10.97 9.69 -4.25
C THR A 247 10.61 8.87 -5.49
N LEU A 248 9.32 8.59 -5.71
CA LEU A 248 8.87 7.88 -6.91
C LEU A 248 9.24 8.64 -8.20
N GLU A 249 9.06 9.97 -8.23
CA GLU A 249 9.45 10.83 -9.35
C GLU A 249 10.96 10.73 -9.69
N ARG A 250 11.83 10.44 -8.71
CA ARG A 250 13.26 10.19 -8.97
C ARG A 250 13.49 8.80 -9.56
N ILE A 251 12.78 7.79 -9.06
CA ILE A 251 12.84 6.43 -9.60
C ILE A 251 12.38 6.43 -11.06
N GLU A 252 11.27 7.11 -11.39
CA GLU A 252 10.73 7.22 -12.75
C GLU A 252 11.69 7.92 -13.73
N ARG A 253 12.65 8.71 -13.24
CA ARG A 253 13.69 9.36 -14.06
C ARG A 253 14.95 8.51 -14.23
N SER A 254 15.01 7.36 -13.57
CA SER A 254 16.11 6.40 -13.66
C SER A 254 15.79 5.30 -14.68
N GLU A 255 16.73 4.37 -14.88
CA GLU A 255 16.50 3.16 -15.69
C GLU A 255 15.77 2.05 -14.91
N TYR A 256 15.47 2.25 -13.62
CA TYR A 256 14.79 1.25 -12.81
C TYR A 256 13.33 1.07 -13.26
N PRO A 257 12.87 -0.16 -13.54
CA PRO A 257 11.49 -0.38 -13.95
C PRO A 257 10.51 -0.11 -12.79
N THR A 258 9.82 1.04 -12.82
CA THR A 258 8.90 1.48 -11.76
C THR A 258 7.75 0.49 -11.51
N ASP A 259 7.35 -0.29 -12.51
CA ASP A 259 6.33 -1.33 -12.39
C ASP A 259 6.68 -2.36 -11.30
N LEU A 260 7.97 -2.60 -11.04
CA LEU A 260 8.44 -3.48 -9.97
C LEU A 260 8.08 -2.96 -8.57
N VAL A 261 7.95 -1.63 -8.42
CA VAL A 261 7.43 -1.02 -7.19
C VAL A 261 5.95 -1.32 -7.07
N TRP A 262 5.17 -1.03 -8.12
CA TRP A 262 3.72 -1.18 -8.11
C TRP A 262 3.28 -2.62 -7.85
N GLN A 263 3.85 -3.59 -8.58
CA GLN A 263 3.56 -5.02 -8.43
C GLN A 263 3.70 -5.50 -6.98
N ASN A 264 4.67 -4.97 -6.22
CA ASN A 264 4.86 -5.33 -4.81
C ASN A 264 3.96 -4.54 -3.85
N VAL A 265 3.90 -3.21 -3.97
CA VAL A 265 3.25 -2.38 -2.94
C VAL A 265 1.74 -2.58 -2.90
N VAL A 266 1.08 -2.73 -4.07
CA VAL A 266 -0.39 -2.82 -4.17
C VAL A 266 -0.95 -4.05 -3.44
N ARG A 267 -0.19 -5.14 -3.33
CA ARG A 267 -0.60 -6.36 -2.61
C ARG A 267 -0.16 -6.40 -1.14
N SER A 268 0.89 -5.66 -0.77
CA SER A 268 1.56 -5.80 0.53
C SER A 268 1.23 -4.70 1.54
N ALA A 269 0.39 -3.73 1.18
CA ALA A 269 0.01 -2.62 2.05
C ALA A 269 -1.46 -2.23 1.91
N GLU A 270 -1.97 -1.53 2.94
CA GLU A 270 -3.31 -0.94 2.93
C GLU A 270 -3.44 0.08 1.77
N PRO A 271 -4.44 -0.05 0.87
CA PRO A 271 -4.63 0.86 -0.27
C PRO A 271 -4.68 2.34 0.12
N ARG A 272 -5.29 2.69 1.26
CA ARG A 272 -5.38 4.07 1.76
C ARG A 272 -4.02 4.61 2.19
N THR A 273 -3.17 3.76 2.76
CA THR A 273 -1.79 4.13 3.09
C THR A 273 -1.01 4.42 1.81
N LEU A 274 -1.13 3.56 0.79
CA LEU A 274 -0.53 3.79 -0.52
C LEU A 274 -1.06 5.07 -1.17
N TYR A 275 -2.39 5.26 -1.13
CA TYR A 275 -3.07 6.43 -1.66
C TYR A 275 -2.48 7.74 -1.14
N THR A 276 -2.21 7.80 0.17
CA THR A 276 -1.63 8.98 0.81
C THR A 276 -0.14 9.11 0.51
N ASN A 277 0.65 8.05 0.76
CA ASN A 277 2.11 8.11 0.68
C ASN A 277 2.62 8.33 -0.76
N PHE A 278 1.92 7.79 -1.76
CA PHE A 278 2.22 8.06 -3.18
C PHE A 278 1.47 9.28 -3.75
N SER A 279 0.62 9.93 -2.96
CA SER A 279 -0.24 11.03 -3.41
C SER A 279 -1.03 10.67 -4.68
N LEU A 280 -1.82 9.59 -4.62
CA LEU A 280 -2.54 8.99 -5.76
C LEU A 280 -3.76 9.79 -6.22
N LEU A 281 -4.04 10.94 -5.60
CA LEU A 281 -5.01 11.94 -6.09
C LEU A 281 -4.31 12.89 -7.07
N HIS A 282 -4.85 13.00 -8.28
CA HIS A 282 -4.38 13.94 -9.30
C HIS A 282 -5.41 15.02 -9.56
N ILE A 283 -4.92 16.25 -9.66
CA ILE A 283 -5.70 17.38 -10.18
C ILE A 283 -5.33 17.50 -11.65
N LEU A 284 -6.25 17.17 -12.54
CA LEU A 284 -6.01 17.25 -13.98
C LEU A 284 -6.42 18.64 -14.48
N GLY A 285 -5.59 19.19 -15.36
CA GLY A 285 -5.89 20.42 -16.07
C GLY A 285 -7.00 20.23 -17.11
N ASP A 286 -7.55 21.34 -17.56
CA ASP A 286 -8.63 21.40 -18.55
C ASP A 286 -8.17 22.19 -19.77
N THR A 287 -7.16 21.67 -20.47
CA THR A 287 -6.64 22.31 -21.69
C THR A 287 -6.88 21.38 -22.88
N ASP A 288 -7.47 21.93 -23.95
CA ASP A 288 -7.84 21.20 -25.17
C ASP A 288 -6.66 20.96 -26.13
N ASP A 289 -5.47 21.47 -25.81
CA ASP A 289 -4.25 21.35 -26.61
C ASP A 289 -3.49 20.02 -26.40
N VAL A 290 -4.04 19.15 -25.56
CA VAL A 290 -3.44 17.86 -25.20
C VAL A 290 -3.73 16.84 -26.30
N PRO A 291 -2.72 16.18 -26.90
CA PRO A 291 -2.96 15.16 -27.92
C PRO A 291 -3.53 13.88 -27.30
N VAL A 292 -4.41 13.21 -28.04
CA VAL A 292 -4.88 11.85 -27.72
C VAL A 292 -3.68 10.89 -27.65
N PRO A 293 -3.64 9.95 -26.69
CA PRO A 293 -2.56 8.98 -26.60
C PRO A 293 -2.48 8.08 -27.83
N GLU A 294 -1.25 7.75 -28.23
CA GLU A 294 -0.96 6.79 -29.30
C GLU A 294 -0.30 5.52 -28.74
N PRO A 295 -0.76 4.30 -29.13
CA PRO A 295 -1.90 4.06 -30.04
C PRO A 295 -3.23 4.48 -29.42
N THR A 296 -4.16 4.94 -30.27
CA THR A 296 -5.52 5.30 -29.83
C THR A 296 -6.19 4.12 -29.11
N PRO A 297 -6.65 4.28 -27.85
CA PRO A 297 -7.24 3.18 -27.09
C PRO A 297 -8.61 2.78 -27.62
N ARG A 298 -8.91 1.47 -27.62
CA ARG A 298 -10.24 0.94 -27.91
C ARG A 298 -11.13 1.10 -26.68
N VAL A 299 -12.14 1.95 -26.77
CA VAL A 299 -12.99 2.33 -25.62
C VAL A 299 -14.39 1.72 -25.71
N ALA A 300 -14.85 1.15 -24.59
CA ALA A 300 -16.28 0.92 -24.35
C ALA A 300 -16.82 1.89 -23.29
N VAL A 301 -18.09 2.24 -23.41
CA VAL A 301 -18.85 2.93 -22.37
C VAL A 301 -19.98 2.02 -21.94
N ILE A 302 -20.07 1.73 -20.64
CA ILE A 302 -21.19 1.02 -20.04
C ILE A 302 -22.01 2.03 -19.24
N ALA A 303 -23.20 2.36 -19.75
CA ALA A 303 -24.13 3.31 -19.13
C ALA A 303 -25.37 2.58 -18.61
N HIS A 304 -25.55 2.50 -17.29
CA HIS A 304 -26.80 2.01 -16.72
C HIS A 304 -27.83 3.14 -16.61
N ILE A 305 -28.89 3.11 -17.42
CA ILE A 305 -29.92 4.15 -17.48
C ILE A 305 -31.24 3.60 -16.95
N TYR A 306 -31.51 3.88 -15.68
CA TYR A 306 -32.80 3.61 -15.03
C TYR A 306 -33.80 4.77 -15.23
N TYR A 307 -33.29 5.99 -15.42
CA TYR A 307 -34.06 7.22 -15.67
C TYR A 307 -33.87 7.69 -17.13
N PRO A 308 -34.76 7.32 -18.07
CA PRO A 308 -34.62 7.67 -19.49
C PRO A 308 -34.49 9.17 -19.77
N GLU A 309 -35.09 10.03 -18.93
CA GLU A 309 -34.98 11.48 -19.02
C GLU A 309 -33.55 12.02 -18.83
N MET A 310 -32.61 11.20 -18.32
CA MET A 310 -31.20 11.56 -18.16
C MET A 310 -30.33 11.21 -19.38
N VAL A 311 -30.87 10.61 -20.45
CA VAL A 311 -30.08 10.24 -21.65
C VAL A 311 -29.35 11.45 -22.21
N ASP A 312 -30.03 12.58 -22.40
CA ASP A 312 -29.44 13.78 -22.99
C ASP A 312 -28.32 14.38 -22.12
N GLU A 313 -28.49 14.35 -20.80
CA GLU A 313 -27.46 14.78 -19.84
C GLU A 313 -26.21 13.87 -19.93
N ILE A 314 -26.41 12.55 -19.89
CA ILE A 314 -25.31 11.58 -19.95
C ILE A 314 -24.57 11.70 -21.28
N MET A 315 -25.28 11.77 -22.41
CA MET A 315 -24.67 11.96 -23.73
C MET A 315 -23.91 13.29 -23.83
N GLY A 316 -24.40 14.34 -23.16
CA GLY A 316 -23.72 15.61 -22.99
C GLY A 316 -22.34 15.49 -22.33
N TYR A 317 -22.15 14.55 -21.40
CA TYR A 317 -20.82 14.24 -20.84
C TYR A 317 -20.02 13.29 -21.74
N LEU A 318 -20.65 12.28 -22.33
CA LEU A 318 -19.94 11.28 -23.16
C LEU A 318 -19.34 11.87 -24.44
N ARG A 319 -19.88 12.99 -24.95
CA ARG A 319 -19.28 13.73 -26.08
C ARG A 319 -17.85 14.22 -25.81
N ASN A 320 -17.46 14.30 -24.54
CA ASN A 320 -16.12 14.71 -24.14
C ASN A 320 -15.08 13.59 -24.31
N ILE A 321 -15.49 12.35 -24.60
CA ILE A 321 -14.58 11.26 -24.92
C ILE A 321 -13.92 11.56 -26.29
N PRO A 322 -12.58 11.70 -26.35
CA PRO A 322 -11.94 12.26 -27.53
C PRO A 322 -11.71 11.25 -28.66
N VAL A 323 -12.12 10.01 -28.48
CA VAL A 323 -11.90 8.85 -29.35
C VAL A 323 -13.22 8.13 -29.64
N PRO A 324 -13.32 7.36 -30.73
CA PRO A 324 -14.48 6.49 -30.96
C PRO A 324 -14.68 5.51 -29.81
N TYR A 325 -15.94 5.26 -29.45
CA TYR A 325 -16.30 4.28 -28.43
C TYR A 325 -17.55 3.48 -28.81
N HIS A 326 -17.68 2.28 -28.24
CA HIS A 326 -18.93 1.52 -28.28
C HIS A 326 -19.74 1.78 -27.02
N LEU A 327 -21.01 2.13 -27.17
CA LEU A 327 -21.91 2.43 -26.06
C LEU A 327 -22.83 1.24 -25.76
N TYR A 328 -22.64 0.63 -24.60
CA TYR A 328 -23.56 -0.36 -24.02
C TYR A 328 -24.46 0.32 -23.01
N VAL A 329 -25.75 0.39 -23.29
CA VAL A 329 -26.75 0.90 -22.37
C VAL A 329 -27.49 -0.25 -21.73
N THR A 330 -27.63 -0.25 -20.40
CA THR A 330 -28.46 -1.22 -19.69
C THR A 330 -29.65 -0.51 -19.03
N THR A 331 -30.81 -1.15 -19.03
CA THR A 331 -32.03 -0.65 -18.36
C THR A 331 -32.86 -1.79 -17.75
N SER A 332 -33.97 -1.48 -17.08
CA SER A 332 -34.74 -2.46 -16.30
C SER A 332 -35.88 -3.16 -17.04
N ASP A 333 -36.37 -2.60 -18.15
CA ASP A 333 -37.53 -3.14 -18.88
C ASP A 333 -37.60 -2.63 -20.33
N GLN A 334 -38.49 -3.25 -21.10
CA GLN A 334 -38.67 -2.98 -22.52
C GLN A 334 -39.22 -1.57 -22.82
N GLY A 335 -40.10 -1.03 -21.98
CA GLY A 335 -40.66 0.31 -22.20
C GLY A 335 -39.60 1.40 -22.02
N ARG A 336 -38.77 1.28 -20.97
CA ARG A 336 -37.60 2.16 -20.80
C ARG A 336 -36.59 2.02 -21.94
N ARG A 337 -36.37 0.81 -22.45
CA ARG A 337 -35.50 0.58 -23.60
C ARG A 337 -35.96 1.39 -24.83
N GLU A 338 -37.24 1.34 -25.15
CA GLU A 338 -37.80 2.06 -26.30
C GLU A 338 -37.66 3.59 -26.16
N ASP A 339 -37.91 4.14 -24.96
CA ASP A 339 -37.70 5.58 -24.69
C ASP A 339 -36.20 5.96 -24.81
N ILE A 340 -35.32 5.12 -24.27
CA ILE A 340 -33.86 5.30 -24.38
C ILE A 340 -33.41 5.28 -25.83
N GLU A 341 -33.82 4.28 -26.63
CA GLU A 341 -33.47 4.17 -28.05
C GLU A 341 -33.97 5.40 -28.83
N ALA A 342 -35.20 5.86 -28.57
CA ALA A 342 -35.77 7.05 -29.21
C ALA A 342 -34.99 8.35 -28.88
N ARG A 343 -34.45 8.46 -27.67
CA ARG A 343 -33.60 9.59 -27.27
C ARG A 343 -32.20 9.48 -27.85
N LEU A 344 -31.60 8.29 -27.83
CA LEU A 344 -30.27 8.03 -28.38
C LEU A 344 -30.20 8.28 -29.88
N ALA A 345 -31.29 8.09 -30.62
CA ALA A 345 -31.37 8.41 -32.05
C ALA A 345 -31.08 9.89 -32.38
N ARG A 346 -31.09 10.79 -31.39
CA ARG A 346 -30.75 12.21 -31.54
C ARG A 346 -29.25 12.51 -31.38
N HIS A 347 -28.46 11.53 -30.98
CA HIS A 347 -27.03 11.66 -30.69
C HIS A 347 -26.21 10.88 -31.70
N ASP A 348 -25.06 11.43 -32.08
CA ASP A 348 -24.15 10.79 -33.02
C ASP A 348 -23.19 9.84 -32.29
N VAL A 349 -23.56 8.55 -32.24
CA VAL A 349 -22.74 7.50 -31.62
C VAL A 349 -22.59 6.35 -32.61
N ALA A 350 -21.34 6.05 -32.99
CA ALA A 350 -21.04 5.10 -34.05
C ALA A 350 -21.54 3.67 -33.77
N ARG A 351 -21.52 3.23 -32.52
CA ARG A 351 -21.99 1.91 -32.11
C ARG A 351 -22.70 1.97 -30.77
N VAL A 352 -23.96 1.53 -30.77
CA VAL A 352 -24.83 1.52 -29.59
C VAL A 352 -25.52 0.17 -29.48
N GLU A 353 -25.56 -0.37 -28.27
CA GLU A 353 -26.34 -1.55 -27.92
C GLU A 353 -27.15 -1.28 -26.65
N VAL A 354 -28.48 -1.44 -26.70
CA VAL A 354 -29.37 -1.26 -25.55
C VAL A 354 -29.86 -2.61 -25.05
N ARG A 355 -29.55 -2.93 -23.80
CA ARG A 355 -29.84 -4.20 -23.13
C ARG A 355 -30.86 -4.02 -22.02
N VAL A 356 -31.83 -4.92 -21.94
CA VAL A 356 -32.75 -5.03 -20.79
C VAL A 356 -32.15 -6.04 -19.81
N SER A 357 -31.90 -5.63 -18.58
CA SER A 357 -31.43 -6.53 -17.52
C SER A 357 -32.51 -7.55 -17.18
N GLY A 358 -32.13 -8.81 -16.94
CA GLY A 358 -33.06 -9.87 -16.54
C GLY A 358 -33.73 -9.61 -15.18
N SER A 359 -33.18 -8.69 -14.38
CA SER A 359 -33.78 -8.21 -13.14
C SER A 359 -33.27 -6.82 -12.78
N ASN A 360 -34.08 -6.05 -12.04
CA ASN A 360 -33.68 -4.79 -11.39
C ASN A 360 -32.98 -5.02 -10.04
N ARG A 361 -32.96 -6.26 -9.53
CA ARG A 361 -32.19 -6.62 -8.31
C ARG A 361 -30.72 -6.31 -8.54
N GLY A 362 -30.09 -5.67 -7.56
CA GLY A 362 -28.68 -5.26 -7.65
C GLY A 362 -28.41 -4.00 -8.48
N ARG A 363 -29.44 -3.44 -9.15
CA ARG A 363 -29.40 -2.17 -9.89
C ARG A 363 -28.24 -2.09 -10.88
N ASP A 364 -27.44 -1.03 -10.85
CA ASP A 364 -26.35 -0.82 -11.78
C ASP A 364 -25.24 -1.87 -11.65
N MET A 365 -25.03 -2.44 -10.46
CA MET A 365 -23.96 -3.41 -10.20
C MET A 365 -24.27 -4.78 -10.81
N SER A 366 -25.51 -5.24 -10.74
CA SER A 366 -25.90 -6.48 -11.42
C SER A 366 -25.99 -6.29 -12.93
N ALA A 367 -26.46 -5.13 -13.41
CA ALA A 367 -26.42 -4.80 -14.83
C ALA A 367 -24.98 -4.79 -15.37
N PHE A 368 -24.04 -4.26 -14.59
CA PHE A 368 -22.62 -4.25 -14.91
C PHE A 368 -21.99 -5.65 -14.91
N LEU A 369 -22.10 -6.41 -13.80
CA LEU A 369 -21.39 -7.68 -13.62
C LEU A 369 -22.08 -8.90 -14.25
N ILE A 370 -23.38 -8.81 -14.57
CA ILE A 370 -24.14 -9.89 -15.20
C ILE A 370 -24.49 -9.52 -16.64
N ALA A 371 -25.22 -8.42 -16.86
CA ALA A 371 -25.74 -8.10 -18.20
C ALA A 371 -24.66 -7.61 -19.18
N CYS A 372 -23.53 -7.11 -18.67
CA CYS A 372 -22.36 -6.73 -19.47
C CYS A 372 -21.14 -7.65 -19.26
N ARG A 373 -21.34 -8.85 -18.70
CA ARG A 373 -20.23 -9.77 -18.37
C ARG A 373 -19.38 -10.14 -19.60
N ASP A 374 -20.02 -10.31 -20.76
CA ASP A 374 -19.36 -10.53 -22.05
C ASP A 374 -18.42 -9.38 -22.42
N VAL A 375 -18.82 -8.13 -22.18
CA VAL A 375 -17.99 -6.94 -22.43
C VAL A 375 -16.79 -6.90 -21.48
N LEU A 376 -17.01 -7.23 -20.19
CA LEU A 376 -15.95 -7.22 -19.17
C LEU A 376 -14.91 -8.34 -19.34
N LEU A 377 -15.31 -9.46 -19.95
CA LEU A 377 -14.43 -10.59 -20.20
C LEU A 377 -13.80 -10.58 -21.60
N SER A 378 -14.17 -9.61 -22.43
CA SER A 378 -13.69 -9.44 -23.79
C SER A 378 -12.32 -8.75 -23.85
N ASP A 379 -11.51 -9.13 -24.85
CA ASP A 379 -10.24 -8.47 -25.20
C ASP A 379 -10.42 -7.38 -26.28
N GLU A 380 -11.67 -7.03 -26.63
CA GLU A 380 -12.00 -6.00 -27.63
C GLU A 380 -11.65 -4.58 -27.18
N TYR A 381 -11.59 -4.33 -25.87
CA TYR A 381 -11.42 -2.99 -25.31
C TYR A 381 -10.19 -2.90 -24.42
N ASP A 382 -9.47 -1.79 -24.57
CA ASP A 382 -8.32 -1.47 -23.70
C ASP A 382 -8.80 -0.75 -22.45
N LEU A 383 -9.86 0.06 -22.58
CA LEU A 383 -10.44 0.87 -21.51
C LEU A 383 -11.97 0.86 -21.56
N VAL A 384 -12.57 0.93 -20.38
CA VAL A 384 -14.02 1.01 -20.20
C VAL A 384 -14.36 2.18 -19.28
N CYS A 385 -15.32 3.01 -19.68
CA CYS A 385 -15.95 4.01 -18.82
C CYS A 385 -17.29 3.46 -18.31
N LYS A 386 -17.45 3.33 -16.99
CA LYS A 386 -18.74 3.00 -16.38
C LYS A 386 -19.39 4.26 -15.84
N VAL A 387 -20.63 4.51 -16.24
CA VAL A 387 -21.50 5.57 -15.71
C VAL A 387 -22.91 5.06 -15.49
N HIS A 388 -23.73 5.81 -14.75
CA HIS A 388 -25.13 5.47 -14.61
C HIS A 388 -26.01 6.70 -14.35
N SER A 389 -27.32 6.57 -14.57
CA SER A 389 -28.28 7.61 -14.20
C SER A 389 -28.37 7.71 -12.68
N LYS A 390 -27.99 8.86 -12.11
CA LYS A 390 -27.86 9.09 -10.66
C LYS A 390 -28.81 10.21 -10.23
N LYS A 391 -29.84 9.87 -9.43
CA LYS A 391 -30.75 10.85 -8.81
C LYS A 391 -30.74 10.88 -7.29
N SER A 392 -30.36 9.79 -6.63
CA SER A 392 -30.39 9.64 -5.15
C SER A 392 -31.64 10.24 -4.47
N PRO A 393 -32.87 9.81 -4.83
CA PRO A 393 -34.10 10.42 -4.29
C PRO A 393 -34.24 10.30 -2.76
N GLN A 394 -33.49 9.41 -2.13
CA GLN A 394 -33.42 9.27 -0.68
C GLN A 394 -32.62 10.38 0.03
N ASP A 395 -31.81 11.15 -0.71
CA ASP A 395 -30.99 12.23 -0.19
C ASP A 395 -31.70 13.59 -0.39
N GLY A 396 -31.28 14.61 0.36
CA GLY A 396 -31.69 15.98 0.10
C GLY A 396 -31.19 16.47 -1.27
N TYR A 397 -31.98 17.30 -1.97
CA TYR A 397 -31.71 17.74 -3.35
C TYR A 397 -30.26 18.20 -3.57
N ASN A 398 -29.74 19.07 -2.70
CA ASN A 398 -28.38 19.60 -2.83
C ASN A 398 -27.31 18.49 -2.71
N ALA A 399 -27.47 17.56 -1.77
CA ALA A 399 -26.52 16.46 -1.59
C ALA A 399 -26.54 15.51 -2.81
N ALA A 400 -27.74 15.16 -3.29
CA ALA A 400 -27.93 14.34 -4.47
C ALA A 400 -27.28 14.94 -5.72
N MET A 401 -27.51 16.25 -5.96
CA MET A 401 -26.94 16.97 -7.10
C MET A 401 -25.42 17.11 -6.98
N LEU A 402 -24.92 17.44 -5.79
CA LEU A 402 -23.48 17.52 -5.52
C LEU A 402 -22.78 16.18 -5.82
N PHE A 403 -23.35 15.05 -5.37
CA PHE A 403 -22.73 13.75 -5.63
C PHE A 403 -22.79 13.38 -7.12
N LYS A 404 -23.90 13.69 -7.81
CA LYS A 404 -24.00 13.46 -9.26
C LYS A 404 -22.91 14.24 -10.02
N HIS A 405 -22.79 15.55 -9.78
CA HIS A 405 -21.80 16.39 -10.46
C HIS A 405 -20.36 15.98 -10.08
N HIS A 406 -20.10 15.66 -8.80
CA HIS A 406 -18.81 15.13 -8.35
C HIS A 406 -18.39 13.88 -9.15
N LEU A 407 -19.34 13.01 -9.52
CA LEU A 407 -19.05 11.83 -10.33
C LEU A 407 -18.78 12.19 -11.79
N PHE A 408 -19.69 12.92 -12.44
CA PHE A 408 -19.56 13.21 -13.87
C PHE A 408 -18.42 14.18 -14.18
N ASP A 409 -18.28 15.28 -13.44
CA ASP A 409 -17.29 16.32 -13.72
C ASP A 409 -15.85 15.83 -13.57
N ASN A 410 -15.62 14.92 -12.63
CA ASN A 410 -14.30 14.33 -12.37
C ASN A 410 -14.02 13.07 -13.20
N LEU A 411 -14.88 12.73 -14.16
CA LEU A 411 -14.66 11.60 -15.09
C LEU A 411 -14.77 12.01 -16.55
N LEU A 412 -15.64 12.98 -16.83
CA LEU A 412 -16.12 13.36 -18.16
C LEU A 412 -16.31 14.87 -18.31
N GLY A 413 -15.72 15.70 -17.43
CA GLY A 413 -16.02 17.14 -17.35
C GLY A 413 -15.79 17.94 -18.64
N SER A 414 -14.75 17.61 -19.40
CA SER A 414 -14.41 18.27 -20.67
C SER A 414 -13.59 17.35 -21.57
N ARG A 415 -13.45 17.73 -22.86
CA ARG A 415 -12.63 16.98 -23.81
C ARG A 415 -11.15 16.94 -23.43
N GLY A 416 -10.56 18.09 -23.11
CA GLY A 416 -9.17 18.17 -22.60
C GLY A 416 -8.95 17.35 -21.33
N TYR A 417 -9.90 17.39 -20.38
CA TYR A 417 -9.83 16.60 -19.14
C TYR A 417 -9.84 15.09 -19.42
N VAL A 418 -10.79 14.59 -20.22
CA VAL A 418 -10.86 13.16 -20.57
C VAL A 418 -9.62 12.71 -21.33
N THR A 419 -9.07 13.56 -22.20
CA THR A 419 -7.83 13.26 -22.91
C THR A 419 -6.69 12.98 -21.93
N ARG A 420 -6.55 13.78 -20.86
CA ARG A 420 -5.56 13.54 -19.79
C ARG A 420 -5.83 12.26 -19.01
N VAL A 421 -7.10 11.91 -18.75
CA VAL A 421 -7.44 10.61 -18.13
C VAL A 421 -6.95 9.46 -19.00
N LEU A 422 -7.15 9.52 -20.33
CA LEU A 422 -6.65 8.50 -21.25
C LEU A 422 -5.11 8.44 -21.29
N GLN A 423 -4.43 9.60 -21.26
CA GLN A 423 -2.97 9.66 -21.19
C GLN A 423 -2.42 9.00 -19.93
N MET A 424 -3.07 9.18 -18.77
CA MET A 424 -2.65 8.50 -17.54
C MET A 424 -2.60 6.97 -17.71
N PHE A 425 -3.56 6.38 -18.42
CA PHE A 425 -3.54 4.95 -18.72
C PHE A 425 -2.44 4.59 -19.73
N ALA A 426 -2.21 5.40 -20.75
CA ALA A 426 -1.16 5.15 -21.74
C ALA A 426 0.25 5.21 -21.12
N GLU A 427 0.50 6.16 -20.22
CA GLU A 427 1.79 6.36 -19.56
C GLU A 427 2.08 5.33 -18.47
N GLN A 428 1.06 4.71 -17.89
CA GLN A 428 1.19 3.82 -16.74
C GLN A 428 0.52 2.47 -17.03
N PRO A 429 1.27 1.47 -17.53
CA PRO A 429 0.76 0.14 -17.81
C PRO A 429 0.07 -0.52 -16.61
N THR A 430 0.58 -0.28 -15.39
CA THR A 430 0.01 -0.84 -14.15
C THR A 430 -1.22 -0.07 -13.63
N LEU A 431 -1.65 1.03 -14.26
CA LEU A 431 -2.86 1.75 -13.84
C LEU A 431 -4.12 0.96 -14.25
N GLY A 432 -4.84 0.43 -13.26
CA GLY A 432 -6.03 -0.39 -13.48
C GLY A 432 -7.34 0.39 -13.45
N ALA A 433 -7.45 1.40 -12.60
CA ALA A 433 -8.68 2.18 -12.45
C ALA A 433 -8.45 3.64 -12.04
N VAL A 434 -9.34 4.52 -12.52
CA VAL A 434 -9.38 5.95 -12.23
C VAL A 434 -10.80 6.35 -11.84
N PHE A 435 -10.96 6.99 -10.67
CA PHE A 435 -12.27 7.38 -10.15
C PHE A 435 -12.23 8.66 -9.29
N PRO A 436 -13.35 9.36 -9.10
CA PRO A 436 -13.40 10.50 -8.19
C PRO A 436 -13.06 10.08 -6.75
N PRO A 437 -12.41 10.95 -5.94
CA PRO A 437 -12.13 10.63 -4.55
C PRO A 437 -13.42 10.52 -3.73
N VAL A 438 -13.29 10.09 -2.48
CA VAL A 438 -14.40 9.98 -1.54
C VAL A 438 -15.19 11.29 -1.43
N VAL A 439 -16.49 11.23 -1.76
CA VAL A 439 -17.40 12.37 -1.63
C VAL A 439 -17.53 12.75 -0.17
N ASN A 440 -17.15 13.98 0.20
CA ASN A 440 -17.04 14.36 1.61
C ASN A 440 -17.95 15.54 2.00
N ILE A 441 -18.59 16.21 1.05
CA ILE A 441 -19.52 17.32 1.30
C ILE A 441 -20.94 16.75 1.25
N GLY A 442 -21.72 16.96 2.32
CA GLY A 442 -23.08 16.42 2.42
C GLY A 442 -23.17 14.92 2.78
N TYR A 443 -22.03 14.23 2.90
CA TYR A 443 -21.97 12.79 3.22
C TYR A 443 -20.92 12.48 4.29
N PRO A 444 -21.24 11.62 5.30
CA PRO A 444 -20.34 11.28 6.39
C PRO A 444 -19.41 10.12 6.02
N THR A 445 -18.65 10.23 4.94
CA THR A 445 -17.83 9.14 4.37
C THR A 445 -16.39 9.13 4.89
N LEU A 446 -15.81 10.28 5.22
CA LEU A 446 -14.43 10.37 5.72
C LEU A 446 -14.31 9.67 7.06
N GLY A 447 -13.48 8.61 7.12
CA GLY A 447 -13.34 7.77 8.31
C GLY A 447 -14.43 6.70 8.47
N HIS A 448 -15.45 6.68 7.61
CA HIS A 448 -16.63 5.84 7.78
C HIS A 448 -17.14 5.20 6.48
N ALA A 449 -16.45 5.36 5.35
CA ALA A 449 -16.94 4.91 4.04
C ALA A 449 -17.08 3.39 3.89
N TRP A 450 -16.57 2.60 4.85
CA TRP A 450 -16.95 1.20 4.97
C TRP A 450 -18.43 1.01 5.32
N PHE A 451 -19.01 1.86 6.17
CA PHE A 451 -20.33 1.68 6.79
C PHE A 451 -20.48 0.23 7.30
N THR A 452 -21.52 -0.50 6.88
CA THR A 452 -21.72 -1.93 7.23
C THR A 452 -21.11 -2.91 6.21
N ASN A 453 -20.33 -2.42 5.23
CA ASN A 453 -19.85 -3.23 4.11
C ASN A 453 -18.54 -3.99 4.37
N ARG A 454 -17.76 -3.63 5.40
CA ARG A 454 -16.38 -4.17 5.58
C ARG A 454 -16.35 -5.68 5.81
N GLU A 455 -17.15 -6.19 6.74
CA GLU A 455 -17.19 -7.63 7.05
C GLU A 455 -17.72 -8.47 5.86
N PRO A 456 -18.85 -8.11 5.23
CA PRO A 456 -19.28 -8.77 3.99
C PRO A 456 -18.23 -8.69 2.87
N ALA A 457 -17.52 -7.56 2.73
CA ALA A 457 -16.47 -7.40 1.74
C ALA A 457 -15.28 -8.34 1.98
N LEU A 458 -14.87 -8.55 3.23
CA LEU A 458 -13.86 -9.56 3.58
C LEU A 458 -14.32 -10.98 3.21
N ALA A 459 -15.58 -11.31 3.49
CA ALA A 459 -16.13 -12.61 3.14
C ALA A 459 -16.17 -12.84 1.62
N TRP A 460 -16.58 -11.82 0.86
CA TRP A 460 -16.59 -11.88 -0.60
C TRP A 460 -15.18 -11.86 -1.21
N ALA A 461 -14.26 -11.07 -0.68
CA ALA A 461 -12.86 -11.07 -1.13
C ALA A 461 -12.23 -12.47 -1.03
N LYS A 462 -12.49 -13.19 0.06
CA LYS A 462 -12.05 -14.60 0.19
C LYS A 462 -12.64 -15.50 -0.90
N ARG A 463 -13.92 -15.34 -1.24
CA ARG A 463 -14.59 -16.12 -2.29
C ARG A 463 -14.08 -15.79 -3.70
N LEU A 464 -13.72 -14.54 -3.93
CA LEU A 464 -13.23 -14.03 -5.21
C LEU A 464 -11.72 -14.17 -5.39
N GLY A 465 -11.00 -14.63 -4.36
CA GLY A 465 -9.53 -14.71 -4.39
C GLY A 465 -8.84 -13.33 -4.41
N ILE A 466 -9.48 -12.30 -3.84
CA ILE A 466 -8.89 -10.97 -3.66
C ILE A 466 -7.94 -11.01 -2.45
N GLN A 467 -6.66 -10.76 -2.67
CA GLN A 467 -5.60 -10.87 -1.65
C GLN A 467 -5.13 -9.53 -1.08
N THR A 468 -5.63 -8.42 -1.62
CA THR A 468 -5.31 -7.06 -1.19
C THR A 468 -5.65 -6.84 0.29
N VAL A 469 -4.76 -6.15 1.01
CA VAL A 469 -4.98 -5.78 2.42
C VAL A 469 -6.14 -4.79 2.52
N PHE A 470 -7.00 -4.96 3.53
CA PHE A 470 -8.17 -4.09 3.73
C PHE A 470 -7.85 -2.87 4.58
N ASP A 471 -8.32 -1.70 4.15
CA ASP A 471 -8.17 -0.46 4.90
C ASP A 471 -8.90 -0.51 6.25
N ARG A 472 -8.35 0.22 7.23
CA ARG A 472 -8.93 0.32 8.59
C ARG A 472 -10.33 0.93 8.58
N SER A 473 -10.51 2.07 7.91
CA SER A 473 -11.72 2.90 8.04
C SER A 473 -12.34 3.37 6.72
N THR A 474 -11.53 3.72 5.73
CA THR A 474 -12.01 4.34 4.49
C THR A 474 -11.43 3.61 3.27
N PRO A 475 -12.24 2.78 2.58
CA PRO A 475 -11.78 2.03 1.41
C PRO A 475 -11.37 2.95 0.26
N VAL A 476 -10.41 2.50 -0.54
CA VAL A 476 -10.05 3.13 -1.83
C VAL A 476 -10.87 2.46 -2.93
N ALA A 477 -12.03 3.05 -3.25
CA ALA A 477 -13.00 2.48 -4.17
C ALA A 477 -13.79 3.59 -4.91
N PRO A 478 -14.36 3.30 -6.09
CA PRO A 478 -15.22 4.22 -6.83
C PRO A 478 -16.60 4.33 -6.15
N LEU A 479 -16.70 5.15 -5.11
CA LEU A 479 -17.98 5.39 -4.41
C LEU A 479 -18.95 6.11 -5.35
N GLY A 480 -20.12 5.51 -5.61
CA GLY A 480 -21.03 5.91 -6.68
C GLY A 480 -20.86 5.10 -7.97
N SER A 481 -20.03 4.07 -7.97
CA SER A 481 -19.83 3.07 -9.04
C SER A 481 -19.59 3.63 -10.44
N MET A 482 -19.11 4.87 -10.59
CA MET A 482 -18.68 5.46 -11.87
C MET A 482 -17.17 5.62 -11.90
N PHE A 483 -16.52 5.12 -12.95
CA PHE A 483 -15.07 5.09 -13.06
C PHE A 483 -14.58 4.69 -14.46
N TRP A 484 -13.34 5.03 -14.76
CA TRP A 484 -12.59 4.50 -15.90
C TRP A 484 -11.72 3.32 -15.44
N PHE A 485 -11.63 2.26 -16.23
CA PHE A 485 -10.82 1.09 -15.88
C PHE A 485 -10.35 0.28 -17.09
N ARG A 486 -9.30 -0.50 -16.87
CA ARG A 486 -8.92 -1.62 -17.74
C ARG A 486 -9.78 -2.83 -17.41
N PRO A 487 -10.31 -3.61 -18.37
CA PRO A 487 -11.11 -4.81 -18.08
C PRO A 487 -10.45 -5.77 -17.08
N GLN A 488 -9.12 -5.92 -17.14
CA GLN A 488 -8.33 -6.73 -16.22
C GLN A 488 -8.54 -6.31 -14.75
N ALA A 489 -8.74 -5.02 -14.47
CA ALA A 489 -8.86 -4.48 -13.12
C ALA A 489 -10.10 -4.99 -12.37
N VAL A 490 -11.12 -5.44 -13.09
CA VAL A 490 -12.35 -6.00 -12.51
C VAL A 490 -12.48 -7.50 -12.78
N ARG A 491 -11.44 -8.16 -13.31
CA ARG A 491 -11.49 -9.54 -13.78
C ARG A 491 -11.99 -10.52 -12.72
N LYS A 492 -11.47 -10.45 -11.49
CA LYS A 492 -11.90 -11.30 -10.37
C LYS A 492 -13.41 -11.21 -10.09
N LEU A 493 -13.99 -10.01 -10.26
CA LEU A 493 -15.44 -9.81 -10.11
C LEU A 493 -16.19 -10.31 -11.34
N ALA A 494 -15.72 -10.01 -12.55
CA ALA A 494 -16.38 -10.39 -13.80
C ALA A 494 -16.39 -11.91 -14.05
N GLU A 495 -15.34 -12.62 -13.65
CA GLU A 495 -15.24 -14.07 -13.83
C GLU A 495 -16.19 -14.84 -12.91
N TYR A 496 -16.50 -14.30 -11.73
CA TYR A 496 -17.45 -14.92 -10.83
C TYR A 496 -18.86 -14.90 -11.44
N PRO A 497 -19.55 -16.05 -11.56
CA PRO A 497 -20.85 -16.15 -12.22
C PRO A 497 -21.98 -15.69 -11.30
N PHE A 498 -22.03 -14.39 -11.00
CA PHE A 498 -23.10 -13.80 -10.19
C PHE A 498 -24.47 -14.04 -10.84
N ARG A 499 -25.48 -14.23 -9.98
CA ARG A 499 -26.88 -14.39 -10.36
C ARG A 499 -27.72 -13.25 -9.80
N TYR A 500 -28.82 -12.93 -10.45
CA TYR A 500 -29.74 -11.89 -9.95
C TYR A 500 -30.31 -12.23 -8.57
N GLU A 501 -30.45 -13.52 -8.27
CA GLU A 501 -30.90 -14.04 -6.97
C GLU A 501 -29.91 -13.78 -5.83
N ASP A 502 -28.62 -13.54 -6.12
CA ASP A 502 -27.60 -13.23 -5.10
C ASP A 502 -27.79 -11.83 -4.50
N TYR A 503 -28.51 -10.96 -5.20
CA TYR A 503 -28.82 -9.61 -4.77
C TYR A 503 -30.12 -9.58 -3.97
N PRO A 504 -30.30 -8.63 -3.02
CA PRO A 504 -31.53 -8.53 -2.25
C PRO A 504 -32.76 -8.24 -3.13
N GLU A 505 -33.94 -8.63 -2.64
CA GLU A 505 -35.23 -8.24 -3.21
C GLU A 505 -35.44 -6.72 -3.17
N GLU A 506 -36.39 -6.23 -3.98
CA GLU A 506 -36.76 -4.81 -3.94
C GLU A 506 -37.18 -4.39 -2.52
N GLY A 507 -36.65 -3.26 -2.06
CA GLY A 507 -36.80 -2.81 -0.66
C GLY A 507 -35.67 -3.26 0.28
N GLY A 508 -34.91 -4.31 -0.07
CA GLY A 508 -33.73 -4.77 0.69
C GLY A 508 -32.41 -4.11 0.28
N TYR A 509 -32.45 -3.08 -0.57
CA TYR A 509 -31.26 -2.35 -1.03
C TYR A 509 -30.74 -1.42 0.07
N GLY A 510 -29.52 -1.65 0.55
CA GLY A 510 -28.89 -0.84 1.58
C GLY A 510 -27.42 -1.21 1.78
N ASP A 511 -26.71 -0.44 2.62
CA ASP A 511 -25.33 -0.75 3.00
C ASP A 511 -25.23 -2.16 3.62
N GLY A 512 -24.15 -2.87 3.30
CA GLY A 512 -23.92 -4.26 3.69
C GLY A 512 -24.47 -5.27 2.67
N GLY A 513 -25.36 -4.84 1.77
CA GLY A 513 -25.84 -5.65 0.65
C GLY A 513 -24.79 -5.81 -0.46
N LEU A 514 -24.93 -6.88 -1.25
CA LEU A 514 -23.97 -7.26 -2.31
C LEU A 514 -23.58 -6.12 -3.28
N PRO A 515 -24.48 -5.23 -3.75
CA PRO A 515 -24.09 -4.14 -4.65
C PRO A 515 -23.05 -3.20 -4.05
N HIS A 516 -23.28 -2.73 -2.82
CA HIS A 516 -22.35 -1.82 -2.15
C HIS A 516 -21.05 -2.55 -1.78
N VAL A 517 -21.12 -3.83 -1.42
CA VAL A 517 -19.94 -4.65 -1.19
C VAL A 517 -19.09 -4.77 -2.45
N GLN A 518 -19.69 -5.09 -3.59
CA GLN A 518 -18.99 -5.15 -4.88
C GLN A 518 -18.39 -3.78 -5.25
N GLU A 519 -19.13 -2.69 -5.06
CA GLU A 519 -18.63 -1.32 -5.28
C GLU A 519 -17.36 -1.06 -4.46
N ARG A 520 -17.35 -1.45 -3.17
CA ARG A 520 -16.15 -1.32 -2.32
C ARG A 520 -15.00 -2.20 -2.79
N LEU A 521 -15.27 -3.37 -3.35
CA LEU A 521 -14.25 -4.32 -3.77
C LEU A 521 -13.56 -3.98 -5.10
N LEU A 522 -14.12 -3.09 -5.93
CA LEU A 522 -13.56 -2.76 -7.25
C LEU A 522 -12.09 -2.32 -7.19
N GLY A 523 -11.73 -1.42 -6.26
CA GLY A 523 -10.35 -0.98 -6.09
C GLY A 523 -9.41 -2.10 -5.58
N TYR A 524 -9.93 -2.96 -4.70
CA TYR A 524 -9.17 -4.09 -4.16
C TYR A 524 -8.97 -5.19 -5.19
N ALA A 525 -9.94 -5.42 -6.07
CA ALA A 525 -9.83 -6.36 -7.19
C ALA A 525 -8.70 -5.93 -8.13
N ALA A 526 -8.65 -4.64 -8.50
CA ALA A 526 -7.59 -4.09 -9.33
C ALA A 526 -6.19 -4.31 -8.72
N MET A 527 -6.03 -3.96 -7.44
CA MET A 527 -4.77 -4.16 -6.72
C MET A 527 -4.39 -5.63 -6.56
N SER A 528 -5.37 -6.52 -6.45
CA SER A 528 -5.12 -7.96 -6.37
C SER A 528 -4.65 -8.57 -7.69
N GLU A 529 -4.86 -7.87 -8.80
CA GLU A 529 -4.34 -8.20 -10.13
C GLU A 529 -3.02 -7.46 -10.43
N GLY A 530 -2.38 -6.87 -9.40
CA GLY A 530 -1.11 -6.17 -9.54
C GLY A 530 -1.22 -4.76 -10.13
N MET A 531 -2.44 -4.21 -10.27
CA MET A 531 -2.66 -2.88 -10.82
C MET A 531 -2.94 -1.84 -9.73
N HIS A 532 -2.31 -0.67 -9.82
CA HIS A 532 -2.64 0.45 -8.93
C HIS A 532 -3.88 1.19 -9.41
N VAL A 533 -4.46 1.97 -8.51
CA VAL A 533 -5.61 2.83 -8.79
C VAL A 533 -5.28 4.27 -8.47
N ARG A 534 -5.94 5.22 -9.13
CA ARG A 534 -5.78 6.64 -8.87
C ARG A 534 -7.13 7.31 -8.68
N SER A 535 -7.12 8.39 -7.91
CA SER A 535 -8.24 9.32 -7.92
C SER A 535 -7.94 10.56 -8.72
N VAL A 536 -8.97 11.16 -9.31
CA VAL A 536 -8.85 12.37 -10.11
C VAL A 536 -9.85 13.42 -9.66
N LEU A 537 -9.43 14.68 -9.75
CA LEU A 537 -10.26 15.86 -9.61
C LEU A 537 -9.97 16.82 -10.76
N ASN A 538 -10.97 17.59 -11.18
CA ASN A 538 -10.72 18.83 -11.90
C ASN A 538 -10.35 19.95 -10.90
N ALA A 539 -9.83 21.08 -11.41
CA ALA A 539 -9.36 22.17 -10.57
C ALA A 539 -10.48 22.82 -9.73
N ASP A 540 -11.70 22.91 -10.27
CA ASP A 540 -12.87 23.47 -9.57
C ASP A 540 -13.22 22.64 -8.34
N TRP A 541 -13.44 21.32 -8.52
CA TRP A 541 -13.71 20.42 -7.41
C TRP A 541 -12.56 20.35 -6.42
N ALA A 542 -11.30 20.43 -6.86
CA ALA A 542 -10.17 20.47 -5.95
C ALA A 542 -10.24 21.70 -5.03
N SER A 543 -10.55 22.88 -5.57
CA SER A 543 -10.69 24.12 -4.80
C SER A 543 -11.82 24.05 -3.76
N ILE A 544 -12.97 23.49 -4.17
CA ILE A 544 -14.15 23.34 -3.31
C ILE A 544 -13.87 22.32 -2.20
N ASN A 545 -13.39 21.12 -2.56
CA ASN A 545 -13.14 20.04 -1.62
C ASN A 545 -12.08 20.43 -0.58
N TYR A 546 -10.99 21.07 -1.00
CA TYR A 546 -9.92 21.48 -0.09
C TYR A 546 -10.46 22.40 1.01
N THR A 547 -11.23 23.41 0.64
CA THR A 547 -11.79 24.39 1.60
C THR A 547 -12.68 23.72 2.66
N PHE A 548 -13.56 22.80 2.24
CA PHE A 548 -14.43 22.07 3.18
C PHE A 548 -13.65 21.04 4.03
N LEU A 549 -12.62 20.41 3.49
CA LEU A 549 -11.73 19.52 4.24
C LEU A 549 -10.95 20.29 5.30
N GLU A 550 -10.34 21.41 4.91
CA GLU A 550 -9.57 22.29 5.78
C GLU A 550 -10.43 22.77 6.95
N TYR A 551 -11.59 23.38 6.68
CA TYR A 551 -12.46 23.90 7.74
C TYR A 551 -12.89 22.80 8.73
N ARG A 552 -13.30 21.62 8.23
CA ARG A 552 -13.72 20.51 9.11
C ARG A 552 -12.58 20.00 9.96
N LEU A 553 -11.40 19.80 9.36
CA LEU A 553 -10.23 19.33 10.09
C LEU A 553 -9.82 20.35 11.14
N GLN A 554 -9.70 21.63 10.79
CA GLN A 554 -9.41 22.71 11.74
C GLN A 554 -10.42 22.75 12.88
N ARG A 555 -11.71 22.62 12.57
CA ARG A 555 -12.76 22.67 13.59
C ARG A 555 -12.64 21.52 14.58
N VAL A 556 -12.42 20.29 14.10
CA VAL A 556 -12.26 19.12 14.97
C VAL A 556 -10.93 19.17 15.72
N SER A 557 -9.82 19.43 15.03
CA SER A 557 -8.47 19.48 15.59
C SER A 557 -8.28 20.60 16.60
N SER A 558 -9.06 21.69 16.55
CA SER A 558 -9.05 22.74 17.58
C SER A 558 -9.42 22.24 19.00
N HIS A 559 -9.98 21.04 19.10
CA HIS A 559 -10.35 20.39 20.35
C HIS A 559 -9.41 19.23 20.75
N LEU A 560 -8.34 18.98 19.99
CA LEU A 560 -7.46 17.81 20.14
C LEU A 560 -5.98 18.25 20.19
N PRO A 561 -5.03 17.35 20.55
CA PRO A 561 -3.59 17.61 20.45
C PRO A 561 -3.13 18.05 19.05
N GLY A 562 -1.93 18.63 18.96
CA GLY A 562 -1.45 19.27 17.73
C GLY A 562 -1.15 18.32 16.57
N TYR A 563 -0.64 17.12 16.84
CA TYR A 563 -0.26 16.15 15.81
C TYR A 563 -1.27 15.03 15.66
N THR A 564 -1.56 14.61 14.42
CA THR A 564 -2.57 13.59 14.11
C THR A 564 -2.40 12.29 14.91
N GLN A 565 -1.16 11.79 15.06
CA GLN A 565 -0.95 10.57 15.85
C GLN A 565 -1.34 10.77 17.32
N GLU A 566 -1.02 11.91 17.91
CA GLU A 566 -1.39 12.23 19.30
C GLU A 566 -2.90 12.41 19.44
N GLN A 567 -3.58 12.92 18.41
CA GLN A 567 -5.04 12.99 18.35
C GLN A 567 -5.67 11.58 18.35
N VAL A 568 -5.14 10.67 17.53
CA VAL A 568 -5.57 9.26 17.49
C VAL A 568 -5.36 8.60 18.86
N ASP A 569 -4.15 8.69 19.40
CA ASP A 569 -3.82 8.09 20.70
C ASP A 569 -4.72 8.65 21.82
N TYR A 570 -5.02 9.95 21.80
CA TYR A 570 -5.94 10.59 22.76
C TYR A 570 -7.37 10.04 22.64
N LEU A 571 -7.89 9.91 21.41
CA LEU A 571 -9.24 9.42 21.16
C LEU A 571 -9.39 7.94 21.52
N GLU A 572 -8.41 7.10 21.17
CA GLU A 572 -8.40 5.69 21.54
C GLU A 572 -8.36 5.50 23.06
N GLN A 573 -7.60 6.35 23.76
CA GLN A 573 -7.59 6.35 25.21
C GLN A 573 -8.93 6.78 25.80
N ALA A 574 -9.56 7.81 25.23
CA ALA A 574 -10.87 8.29 25.66
C ALA A 574 -11.95 7.21 25.46
N GLN A 575 -11.96 6.53 24.31
CA GLN A 575 -12.86 5.40 24.04
C GLN A 575 -12.61 4.24 25.01
N ALA A 576 -11.36 3.82 25.19
CA ALA A 576 -11.01 2.74 26.12
C ALA A 576 -11.40 3.09 27.58
N ALA A 577 -11.30 4.37 27.98
CA ALA A 577 -11.72 4.83 29.29
C ALA A 577 -13.25 4.81 29.46
N ALA A 578 -14.00 5.14 28.40
CA ALA A 578 -15.45 5.06 28.39
C ALA A 578 -15.94 3.60 28.49
N GLU A 579 -15.24 2.66 27.84
CA GLU A 579 -15.54 1.23 27.92
C GLU A 579 -15.09 0.60 29.25
N ASN A 580 -14.00 1.11 29.85
CA ASN A 580 -13.48 0.63 31.13
C ASN A 580 -12.74 1.75 31.92
N PRO A 581 -13.40 2.38 32.91
CA PRO A 581 -12.85 3.53 33.65
C PRO A 581 -11.51 3.25 34.34
N LEU A 582 -11.29 2.02 34.83
CA LEU A 582 -10.05 1.61 35.50
C LEU A 582 -8.89 1.43 34.52
N ALA A 583 -9.15 1.03 33.28
CA ALA A 583 -8.15 0.96 32.22
C ALA A 583 -7.74 2.36 31.74
N GLY A 584 -8.70 3.29 31.67
CA GLY A 584 -8.48 4.70 31.35
C GLY A 584 -7.56 5.41 32.35
N ILE A 585 -7.81 5.27 33.65
CA ILE A 585 -6.97 5.86 34.71
C ILE A 585 -5.52 5.36 34.64
N LYS A 586 -5.34 4.04 34.41
CA LYS A 586 -4.02 3.42 34.33
C LYS A 586 -3.20 3.95 33.14
N ARG A 587 -3.81 4.07 31.96
CA ARG A 587 -3.14 4.58 30.75
C ARG A 587 -2.89 6.09 30.84
N HIS A 588 -3.83 6.85 31.40
CA HIS A 588 -3.67 8.29 31.64
C HIS A 588 -2.47 8.61 32.56
N LEU A 589 -2.27 7.80 33.62
CA LEU A 589 -1.10 7.93 34.50
C LEU A 589 0.23 7.63 33.76
N HIS A 590 0.24 6.64 32.86
CA HIS A 590 1.41 6.32 32.04
C HIS A 590 1.84 7.47 31.15
N TRP A 591 0.90 8.26 30.64
CA TRP A 591 1.18 9.34 29.70
C TRP A 591 1.52 10.67 30.38
N ARG A 592 0.76 11.08 31.41
CA ARG A 592 1.00 12.36 32.12
C ARG A 592 2.21 12.34 33.05
N SER A 593 2.58 11.18 33.58
CA SER A 593 3.72 11.07 34.48
C SER A 593 4.36 9.68 34.33
N PRO A 594 5.14 9.46 33.25
CA PRO A 594 5.76 8.17 32.95
C PRO A 594 6.57 7.61 34.14
N ARG A 595 7.21 8.49 34.92
CA ARG A 595 7.96 8.14 36.14
C ARG A 595 7.06 7.63 37.27
N LEU A 596 5.88 8.23 37.46
CA LEU A 596 4.88 7.79 38.46
C LEU A 596 4.25 6.44 38.05
N ALA A 597 3.98 6.25 36.77
CA ALA A 597 3.46 4.99 36.27
C ALA A 597 4.50 3.85 36.35
N ALA A 598 5.78 4.15 36.12
CA ALA A 598 6.88 3.21 36.37
C ALA A 598 7.00 2.86 37.87
N ALA A 599 6.85 3.84 38.77
CA ALA A 599 6.88 3.62 40.22
C ALA A 599 5.69 2.78 40.73
N LEU A 600 4.52 2.89 40.09
CA LEU A 600 3.31 2.14 40.46
C LEU A 600 3.23 0.74 39.79
N ARG A 601 4.14 0.43 38.86
CA ARG A 601 4.21 -0.85 38.14
C ARG A 601 4.24 -2.08 39.07
N PRO A 602 5.01 -2.10 40.20
CA PRO A 602 5.02 -3.23 41.12
C PRO A 602 3.65 -3.47 41.80
N LEU A 603 2.98 -2.39 42.21
CA LEU A 603 1.64 -2.45 42.83
C LEU A 603 0.59 -3.02 41.86
N TYR A 604 0.65 -2.65 40.58
CA TYR A 604 -0.23 -3.20 39.56
C TYR A 604 0.03 -4.69 39.28
N VAL A 605 1.28 -5.15 39.33
CA VAL A 605 1.62 -6.58 39.16
C VAL A 605 1.11 -7.40 40.34
N VAL A 606 1.23 -6.88 41.56
CA VAL A 606 0.67 -7.49 42.78
C VAL A 606 -0.85 -7.55 42.72
N ALA A 607 -1.52 -6.43 42.36
CA ALA A 607 -2.97 -6.36 42.22
C ALA A 607 -3.50 -7.31 41.14
N ARG A 608 -2.79 -7.45 40.01
CA ARG A 608 -3.14 -8.38 38.92
C ARG A 608 -2.94 -9.84 39.32
N GLY A 609 -1.91 -10.13 40.13
CA GLY A 609 -1.68 -11.43 40.74
C GLY A 609 -2.74 -11.81 41.78
N ALA A 610 -3.26 -10.85 42.54
CA ALA A 610 -4.37 -11.03 43.47
C ALA A 610 -5.70 -11.25 42.74
N TYR A 611 -5.99 -10.46 41.69
CA TYR A 611 -7.19 -10.60 40.86
C TYR A 611 -7.23 -11.93 40.08
N ARG A 612 -6.09 -12.40 39.56
CA ARG A 612 -6.01 -13.74 38.92
C ARG A 612 -6.23 -14.87 39.93
N ARG A 613 -5.73 -14.73 41.16
CA ARG A 613 -5.98 -15.68 42.25
C ARG A 613 -7.45 -15.67 42.70
N SER A 614 -8.11 -14.50 42.75
CA SER A 614 -9.53 -14.43 43.09
C SER A 614 -10.43 -15.00 42.00
N ARG A 615 -10.10 -14.81 40.70
CA ARG A 615 -10.81 -15.45 39.58
C ARG A 615 -10.59 -16.96 39.50
N ALA A 616 -9.42 -17.47 39.90
CA ALA A 616 -9.18 -18.91 39.98
C ALA A 616 -9.97 -19.57 41.11
N LEU A 617 -10.26 -18.84 42.19
CA LEU A 617 -11.09 -19.30 43.31
C LEU A 617 -12.60 -19.22 43.02
N THR A 618 -13.05 -18.32 42.14
CA THR A 618 -14.46 -18.21 41.74
C THR A 618 -14.84 -19.02 40.50
N GLY A 619 -13.86 -19.58 39.77
CA GLY A 619 -14.08 -20.44 38.59
C GLY A 619 -14.10 -21.95 38.86
N ALA A 620 -13.91 -22.39 40.12
CA ALA A 620 -13.93 -23.81 40.50
C ALA A 620 -15.32 -24.31 40.95
N GLY A 621 -16.38 -23.55 40.66
CA GLY A 621 -17.74 -23.88 41.05
C GLY A 621 -18.77 -23.28 40.11
N ARG A 622 -18.73 -23.67 38.83
CA ARG A 622 -19.87 -23.76 37.91
C ARG A 622 -19.48 -24.42 36.60
#